data_AF-A0A6I5P0W5-F1
#
_entry.id   AF-A0A6I5P0W5-F1
#
_cell.length_a   1.000
_cell.length_b   1.000
_cell.length_c   1.000
_cell.angle_alpha   90.00
_cell.angle_beta   90.00
_cell.angle_gamma   90.00
#
_symmetry.space_group_name_H-M   'P 1'
#
loop_
_entity.id
_entity.type
_entity.pdbx_description
1 polymer ?
#
loop_
_entity_poly.entity_id
_entity_poly.type
_entity_poly.pdbx_seq_one_letter_code
_entity_poly.pdbx_strand_id
1 'polypeptide(L)'
;MTATTELKISGNPHGGVLHVQTPERYAMDIAIDVLKYLDESPDISVKDTGWKQGFGLEVSAWIPIDTENVSAELMTDGDECYIRRSSGSLRVFTVMFEDICQFLIMRHNARLDAETKAAFE
;
A
#
# COMPACT_ATOMS: atom_id res chain seq x y z
N MET A 1 -1.29 -29.00 -1.52
CA MET A 1 -0.29 -28.11 -0.91
C MET A 1 -0.78 -26.71 -1.13
N THR A 2 -1.48 -26.15 -0.14
CA THR A 2 -1.98 -24.77 -0.16
C THR A 2 -0.75 -23.88 0.04
N ALA A 3 -0.29 -23.24 -1.03
CA ALA A 3 0.72 -22.20 -0.91
C ALA A 3 0.08 -21.07 -0.10
N THR A 4 0.61 -20.80 1.10
CA THR A 4 0.13 -19.71 1.93
C THR A 4 0.38 -18.41 1.18
N THR A 5 -0.70 -17.77 0.73
CA THR A 5 -0.74 -16.52 -0.04
C THR A 5 -0.35 -15.34 0.85
N GLU A 6 0.90 -15.30 1.29
CA GLU A 6 1.37 -14.36 2.29
C GLU A 6 1.77 -13.03 1.64
N LEU A 7 1.12 -11.94 2.03
CA LEU A 7 1.53 -10.58 1.67
C LEU A 7 2.94 -10.34 2.21
N LYS A 8 3.91 -10.00 1.35
CA LYS A 8 5.28 -9.70 1.80
C LYS A 8 5.50 -8.21 1.82
N ILE A 9 5.74 -7.69 3.02
CA ILE A 9 6.07 -6.28 3.24
C ILE A 9 7.55 -6.20 3.58
N SER A 10 8.30 -5.35 2.88
CA SER A 10 9.72 -5.12 3.12
C SER A 10 10.07 -3.66 2.85
N GLY A 11 11.16 -3.16 3.41
CA GLY A 11 11.61 -1.78 3.19
C GLY A 11 12.34 -1.21 4.39
N ASN A 12 12.91 -0.02 4.21
CA ASN A 12 13.59 0.70 5.28
C ASN A 12 12.91 2.06 5.51
N PRO A 13 12.29 2.28 6.67
CA PRO A 13 11.60 3.53 6.98
C PRO A 13 12.53 4.76 7.02
N HIS A 14 13.85 4.58 7.10
CA HIS A 14 14.86 5.64 7.18
C HIS A 14 15.38 6.14 5.81
N GLY A 15 14.64 5.90 4.73
CA GLY A 15 14.94 6.43 3.39
C GLY A 15 14.95 5.38 2.28
N GLY A 16 14.52 4.16 2.57
CA GLY A 16 14.25 3.15 1.55
C GLY A 16 12.83 3.26 1.00
N VAL A 17 12.57 2.45 -0.03
CA VAL A 17 11.25 2.24 -0.60
C VAL A 17 10.55 1.16 0.23
N LEU A 18 9.28 1.36 0.58
CA LEU A 18 8.37 0.32 1.02
C LEU A 18 8.01 -0.53 -0.19
N HIS A 19 8.38 -1.80 -0.14
CA HIS A 19 8.07 -2.80 -1.15
C HIS A 19 6.99 -3.73 -0.58
N VAL A 20 5.86 -3.76 -1.26
CA VAL A 20 4.76 -4.68 -0.95
C VAL A 20 4.63 -5.63 -2.12
N GLN A 21 5.03 -6.89 -1.92
CA GLN A 21 4.81 -7.95 -2.91
C GLN A 21 3.47 -8.61 -2.64
N THR A 22 2.69 -8.75 -3.70
CA THR A 22 1.32 -9.28 -3.62
C THR A 22 1.23 -10.57 -4.42
N PRO A 23 1.81 -11.68 -3.95
CA PRO A 23 1.73 -12.95 -4.69
C PRO A 23 0.24 -13.33 -4.87
N GLU A 24 -0.15 -13.52 -6.14
CA GLU A 24 -1.52 -13.83 -6.57
C GLU A 24 -2.58 -12.72 -6.34
N ARG A 25 -2.17 -11.51 -5.96
CA ARG A 25 -3.04 -10.32 -5.85
C ARG A 25 -2.51 -9.18 -6.71
N TYR A 26 -3.42 -8.38 -7.27
CA TYR A 26 -3.02 -7.23 -8.06
C TYR A 26 -2.49 -6.14 -7.15
N ALA A 27 -1.23 -5.73 -7.37
CA ALA A 27 -0.63 -4.66 -6.59
C ALA A 27 -1.40 -3.34 -6.74
N MET A 28 -2.16 -3.18 -7.82
CA MET A 28 -3.08 -2.05 -8.02
C MET A 28 -4.22 -2.00 -7.00
N ASP A 29 -4.79 -3.15 -6.59
CA ASP A 29 -5.84 -3.15 -5.57
C ASP A 29 -5.25 -2.65 -4.24
N ILE A 30 -4.07 -3.17 -3.87
CA ILE A 30 -3.33 -2.72 -2.69
C ILE A 30 -2.99 -1.23 -2.77
N ALA A 31 -2.51 -0.76 -3.92
CA ALA A 31 -2.23 0.65 -4.12
C ALA A 31 -3.46 1.53 -3.89
N ILE A 32 -4.61 1.17 -4.49
CA ILE A 32 -5.86 1.90 -4.30
C ILE A 32 -6.31 1.86 -2.84
N ASP A 33 -6.14 0.74 -2.16
CA ASP A 33 -6.49 0.61 -0.75
C ASP A 33 -5.63 1.52 0.14
N VAL A 34 -4.32 1.59 -0.12
CA VAL A 34 -3.41 2.50 0.58
C VAL A 34 -3.80 3.94 0.29
N LEU A 35 -4.05 4.31 -0.97
CA LEU A 35 -4.43 5.68 -1.33
C LEU A 35 -5.74 6.10 -0.64
N LYS A 36 -6.76 5.23 -0.62
CA LYS A 36 -8.01 5.48 0.10
C LYS A 36 -7.80 5.63 1.60
N TYR A 37 -7.02 4.74 2.21
CA TYR A 37 -6.71 4.81 3.64
C TYR A 37 -6.00 6.13 4.00
N LEU A 38 -5.07 6.58 3.16
CA LEU A 38 -4.36 7.83 3.37
C LEU A 38 -5.24 9.06 3.14
N ASP A 39 -6.14 9.03 2.15
CA ASP A 39 -7.09 10.11 1.84
C ASP A 39 -8.16 10.31 2.93
N GLU A 40 -8.41 9.31 3.78
CA GLU A 40 -9.24 9.44 4.99
C GLU A 40 -8.58 10.31 6.09
N SER A 41 -7.26 10.53 6.01
CA SER A 41 -6.53 11.38 6.95
C SER A 41 -6.64 12.86 6.55
N PRO A 42 -7.09 13.75 7.46
CA PRO A 42 -7.35 15.16 7.14
C PRO A 42 -6.09 15.95 6.73
N ASP A 43 -4.90 15.45 7.07
CA ASP A 43 -3.63 16.12 6.84
C ASP A 43 -2.88 15.60 5.60
N ILE A 44 -3.50 14.68 4.84
CA ILE A 44 -2.92 14.06 3.66
C ILE A 44 -3.75 14.44 2.43
N SER A 45 -3.06 14.88 1.39
CA SER A 45 -3.62 15.16 0.08
C SER A 45 -3.10 14.11 -0.90
N VAL A 46 -4.00 13.25 -1.36
CA VAL A 46 -3.71 12.28 -2.42
C VAL A 46 -4.18 12.86 -3.75
N LYS A 47 -3.32 12.81 -4.78
CA LYS A 47 -3.74 13.20 -6.13
C LYS A 47 -4.76 12.20 -6.67
N ASP A 48 -5.91 12.67 -7.15
CA ASP A 48 -6.84 11.82 -7.89
C ASP A 48 -6.18 11.32 -9.19
N THR A 49 -6.09 10.00 -9.30
CA THR A 49 -5.42 9.31 -10.40
C THR A 49 -6.39 8.67 -11.38
N GLY A 50 -7.69 8.67 -11.07
CA GLY A 50 -8.70 7.92 -11.83
C GLY A 50 -8.53 6.40 -11.76
N TRP A 51 -7.67 5.89 -10.87
CA TRP A 51 -7.42 4.45 -10.71
C TRP A 51 -8.67 3.73 -10.20
N LYS A 52 -8.96 2.56 -10.77
CA LYS A 52 -10.08 1.71 -10.38
C LYS A 52 -9.57 0.32 -10.03
N GLN A 53 -10.18 -0.29 -9.02
CA GLN A 53 -9.89 -1.68 -8.66
C GLN A 53 -10.16 -2.58 -9.85
N GLY A 54 -9.30 -3.57 -10.08
CA GLY A 54 -9.38 -4.41 -11.26
C GLY A 54 -8.03 -4.88 -11.79
N PHE A 55 -8.09 -5.78 -12.75
CA PHE A 55 -6.91 -6.41 -13.35
C PHE A 55 -6.15 -5.43 -14.26
N GLY A 56 -4.83 -5.37 -14.09
CA GLY A 56 -3.90 -5.22 -15.22
C GLY A 56 -3.64 -3.82 -15.76
N LEU A 57 -3.70 -2.76 -14.96
CA LEU A 57 -2.98 -1.54 -15.33
C LEU A 57 -1.65 -1.55 -14.59
N GLU A 58 -0.58 -1.95 -15.28
CA GLU A 58 0.76 -1.52 -14.91
C GLU A 58 0.72 0.01 -14.86
N VAL A 59 0.95 0.59 -13.69
CA VAL A 59 1.08 2.04 -13.58
C VAL A 59 2.47 2.36 -13.08
N SER A 60 3.41 2.30 -14.02
CA SER A 60 4.80 2.73 -13.87
C SER A 60 4.95 4.26 -13.80
N ALA A 61 3.93 4.98 -13.30
CA ALA A 61 4.00 6.39 -12.95
C ALA A 61 3.90 6.56 -11.42
N TRP A 62 4.86 7.29 -10.85
CA TRP A 62 4.84 7.68 -9.44
C TRP A 62 3.72 8.70 -9.18
N ILE A 63 2.78 8.35 -8.30
CA ILE A 63 1.73 9.24 -7.82
C ILE A 63 2.22 9.97 -6.58
N PRO A 64 2.15 11.31 -6.52
CA PRO A 64 2.46 12.04 -5.30
C PRO A 64 1.39 11.83 -4.22
N ILE A 65 1.87 11.64 -2.99
CA ILE A 65 1.12 11.66 -1.73
C ILE A 65 1.74 12.77 -0.90
N ASP A 66 1.02 13.87 -0.74
CA ASP A 66 1.55 15.06 -0.08
C ASP A 66 0.91 15.24 1.29
N THR A 67 1.73 15.57 2.29
CA THR A 67 1.27 16.12 3.57
C THR A 67 1.94 17.47 3.78
N GLU A 68 1.57 18.18 4.85
CA GLU A 68 2.22 19.45 5.20
C GLU A 68 3.75 19.33 5.30
N ASN A 69 4.27 18.17 5.70
CA ASN A 69 5.67 18.01 6.11
C ASN A 69 6.45 16.94 5.32
N VAL A 70 5.79 16.16 4.46
CA VAL A 70 6.43 15.14 3.63
C VAL A 70 5.75 15.03 2.28
N SER A 71 6.55 14.85 1.22
CA SER A 71 6.05 14.34 -0.06
C SER A 71 6.54 12.90 -0.21
N ALA A 72 5.60 12.00 -0.41
CA ALA A 72 5.83 10.61 -0.75
C ALA A 72 5.31 10.33 -2.16
N GLU A 73 5.69 9.18 -2.70
CA GLU A 73 5.23 8.73 -4.01
C GLU A 73 4.86 7.25 -3.96
N LEU A 74 3.81 6.87 -4.67
CA LEU A 74 3.33 5.50 -4.81
C LEU A 74 3.36 5.06 -6.29
N MET A 75 3.80 3.82 -6.55
CA MET A 75 3.83 3.21 -7.89
C MET A 75 3.42 1.74 -7.79
N THR A 76 2.92 1.17 -8.89
CA THR A 76 2.75 -0.28 -9.03
C THR A 76 3.22 -0.77 -10.38
N ASP A 77 3.87 -1.93 -10.43
CA ASP A 77 4.30 -2.60 -11.68
C ASP A 77 3.41 -3.81 -12.05
N GLY A 78 2.26 -3.96 -11.38
CA GLY A 78 1.31 -5.07 -11.56
C GLY A 78 1.39 -6.11 -10.44
N ASP A 79 2.60 -6.52 -10.08
CA ASP A 79 2.86 -7.56 -9.06
C ASP A 79 3.37 -6.97 -7.73
N GLU A 80 3.95 -5.78 -7.77
CA GLU A 80 4.49 -5.07 -6.62
C GLU A 80 3.92 -3.65 -6.50
N CYS A 81 3.80 -3.20 -5.26
CA CYS A 81 3.48 -1.82 -4.91
C CYS A 81 4.67 -1.22 -4.18
N TYR A 82 5.06 -0.03 -4.62
CA TYR A 82 6.22 0.70 -4.11
C TYR A 82 5.77 2.03 -3.52
N ILE A 83 6.23 2.36 -2.33
CA ILE A 83 5.99 3.66 -1.70
C ILE A 83 7.32 4.23 -1.23
N ARG A 84 7.65 5.46 -1.63
CA ARG A 84 8.93 6.08 -1.28
C ARG A 84 8.77 7.52 -0.83
N ARG A 85 9.72 8.02 -0.07
CA ARG A 85 9.83 9.45 0.25
C ARG A 85 10.48 10.17 -0.93
N SER A 86 9.82 11.19 -1.49
CA SER A 86 10.42 12.06 -2.49
C SER A 86 11.11 13.26 -1.85
N SER A 87 10.50 13.85 -0.80
CA SER A 87 11.09 14.96 -0.05
C SER A 87 10.49 15.14 1.36
N GLY A 88 10.99 16.11 2.13
CA GLY A 88 10.44 16.48 3.44
C GLY A 88 10.97 15.63 4.61
N SER A 89 10.26 15.68 5.74
CA SER A 89 10.69 15.12 7.02
C SER A 89 10.78 13.60 7.00
N LEU A 90 11.97 13.07 7.30
CA LEU A 90 12.17 11.62 7.41
C LEU A 90 11.33 11.01 8.54
N ARG A 91 11.22 11.71 9.67
CA ARG A 91 10.46 11.24 10.82
C ARG A 91 8.97 11.08 10.49
N VAL A 92 8.40 12.04 9.75
CA VAL A 92 6.99 11.98 9.34
C VAL A 92 6.77 10.85 8.34
N PHE A 93 7.70 10.68 7.40
CA PHE A 93 7.66 9.52 6.49
C PHE A 93 7.73 8.18 7.21
N THR A 94 8.60 8.05 8.22
CA THR A 94 8.72 6.81 9.01
C THR A 94 7.39 6.46 9.70
N VAL A 95 6.71 7.45 10.30
CA VAL A 95 5.39 7.22 10.92
C VAL A 95 4.36 6.78 9.87
N MET A 96 4.27 7.51 8.75
CA MET A 96 3.39 7.15 7.64
C MET A 96 3.68 5.73 7.11
N PHE A 97 4.95 5.37 6.98
CA PHE A 97 5.39 4.05 6.54
C PHE A 97 4.91 2.95 7.51
N GLU A 98 5.09 3.16 8.82
CA GLU A 98 4.67 2.21 9.85
C GLU A 98 3.15 2.05 9.87
N ASP A 99 2.40 3.15 9.75
CA ASP A 99 0.93 3.15 9.71
C ASP A 99 0.40 2.38 8.49
N ILE A 100 0.99 2.61 7.30
CA ILE A 100 0.64 1.86 6.08
C ILE A 100 0.92 0.36 6.26
N CYS A 101 2.06 0.00 6.86
CA CYS A 101 2.39 -1.40 7.15
C CYS A 101 1.34 -2.03 8.06
N GLN A 102 0.97 -1.34 9.15
CA GLN A 102 -0.04 -1.84 10.09
C GLN A 102 -1.40 -2.01 9.42
N PHE A 103 -1.85 -1.04 8.63
CA PHE A 103 -3.09 -1.11 7.85
C PHE A 103 -3.11 -2.36 6.96
N LEU A 104 -2.04 -2.59 6.19
CA LEU A 104 -1.95 -3.71 5.27
C LEU A 104 -1.96 -5.07 6.00
N ILE A 105 -1.26 -5.18 7.13
CA ILE A 105 -1.26 -6.38 7.98
C ILE A 105 -2.66 -6.65 8.54
N MET A 106 -3.31 -5.64 9.12
CA MET A 106 -4.65 -5.78 9.69
C MET A 106 -5.67 -6.20 8.63
N ARG A 107 -5.64 -5.56 7.45
CA ARG A 107 -6.50 -5.91 6.33
C ARG A 107 -6.27 -7.34 5.85
N HIS A 108 -5.01 -7.77 5.76
CA HIS A 108 -4.68 -9.14 5.36
C HIS A 108 -5.26 -10.16 6.34
N ASN A 109 -5.07 -9.94 7.64
CA ASN A 109 -5.58 -10.82 8.70
C ASN A 109 -7.12 -10.88 8.70
N ALA A 110 -7.80 -9.72 8.63
CA ALA A 110 -9.26 -9.67 8.59
C ALA A 110 -9.85 -10.47 7.42
N ARG A 111 -9.14 -10.52 6.29
CA ARG A 111 -9.55 -11.31 5.14
C ARG A 111 -9.32 -12.81 5.34
N LEU A 112 -8.17 -13.21 5.91
CA LEU A 112 -7.93 -14.62 6.26
C LEU A 112 -8.99 -15.15 7.22
N ASP A 113 -9.40 -14.34 8.19
CA ASP A 113 -10.48 -14.67 9.13
C ASP A 113 -11.82 -14.88 8.41
N ALA A 114 -12.13 -14.02 7.43
CA ALA A 114 -13.35 -14.12 6.64
C ALA A 114 -13.36 -15.35 5.72
N GLU A 115 -12.24 -15.65 5.05
CA GLU A 115 -12.08 -16.86 4.22
C GLU A 115 -12.16 -18.13 5.05
N THR A 116 -11.56 -18.13 6.25
CA THR A 116 -11.64 -19.23 7.21
C THR A 116 -13.09 -19.46 7.63
N LYS A 117 -13.82 -18.41 8.03
CA LYS A 117 -15.24 -18.53 8.39
C LYS A 117 -16.08 -19.10 7.25
N ALA A 118 -15.91 -18.59 6.03
CA ALA A 118 -16.65 -19.06 4.85
C ALA A 118 -16.34 -20.51 4.47
N ALA A 119 -15.19 -21.05 4.85
CA ALA A 119 -14.82 -22.45 4.59
C ALA A 119 -15.44 -23.45 5.59
N PHE A 120 -15.96 -22.96 6.73
CA PHE A 120 -16.56 -23.77 7.79
C PHE A 120 -18.07 -23.55 7.97
N GLU A 121 -18.70 -22.74 7.10
CA GLU A 121 -20.15 -22.57 6.94
C GLU A 121 -20.68 -23.40 5.76
#